data_AF-A0AAQ2WXE6-F1
#
_entry.id   AF-A0AAQ2WXE6-F1
#
_cell.length_a   1.000
_cell.length_b   1.000
_cell.length_c   1.000
_cell.angle_alpha   90.00
_cell.angle_beta   90.00
_cell.angle_gamma   90.00
#
_symmetry.space_group_name_H-M   'P 1'
#
loop_
_entity.id
_entity.type
_entity.pdbx_description
1 polymer ?
#
loop_
_entity_poly.entity_id
_entity_poly.type
_entity_poly.pdbx_seq_one_letter_code
_entity_poly.pdbx_strand_id
1 'polypeptide(L)'
;MRFVSLDNIQKQNSHIYYRSVYFAKVVYEYRDSNESKQVKFTIESTPLGEKHVTVEFLDSLNYPVLSLMIAIKKCVIDLDIKGELP
;
A
#
# COMPACT_ATOMS: atom_id res chain seq x y z
N MET A 1 -0.99 17.22 1.70
CA MET A 1 -0.56 15.88 2.13
C MET A 1 0.41 15.35 1.11
N ARG A 2 1.60 14.96 1.53
CA ARG A 2 2.64 14.46 0.64
C ARG A 2 3.08 13.08 1.10
N PHE A 3 3.05 12.09 0.21
CA PHE A 3 3.61 10.77 0.49
C PHE A 3 5.13 10.88 0.69
N VAL A 4 5.65 10.23 1.72
CA VAL A 4 7.08 10.20 2.04
C VAL A 4 7.63 8.80 1.79
N SER A 5 7.11 7.79 2.49
CA SER A 5 7.60 6.41 2.37
C SER A 5 6.54 5.37 2.76
N LEU A 6 6.85 4.11 2.42
CA LEU A 6 6.12 2.92 2.83
C LEU A 6 7.10 2.01 3.57
N ASP A 7 6.93 1.92 4.89
CA ASP A 7 7.88 1.25 5.77
C ASP A 7 7.29 -0.05 6.36
N ASN A 8 8.16 -0.94 6.86
CA ASN A 8 7.77 -2.18 7.53
C ASN A 8 6.77 -3.03 6.74
N ILE A 9 7.03 -3.22 5.44
CA ILE A 9 6.21 -4.06 4.59
C ILE A 9 6.34 -5.52 5.06
N GLN A 10 5.20 -6.13 5.39
CA GLN A 10 5.11 -7.51 5.84
C GLN A 10 4.05 -8.24 5.03
N LYS A 11 4.42 -9.39 4.48
CA LYS A 11 3.48 -10.26 3.76
C LYS A 11 2.67 -11.08 4.73
N GLN A 12 1.35 -11.12 4.53
CA GLN A 12 0.47 -12.04 5.24
C GLN A 12 0.67 -13.45 4.70
N ASN A 13 0.89 -14.41 5.59
CA ASN A 13 0.85 -15.83 5.24
C ASN A 13 -0.57 -16.22 4.81
N SER A 14 -0.71 -16.64 3.56
CA SER A 14 -1.98 -17.02 2.94
C SER A 14 -1.78 -18.21 2.01
N HIS A 15 -2.79 -19.08 1.92
CA HIS A 15 -2.83 -20.20 0.99
C HIS A 15 -3.47 -19.84 -0.36
N ILE A 16 -3.77 -18.56 -0.59
CA ILE A 16 -4.39 -18.07 -1.82
C ILE A 16 -3.29 -17.62 -2.78
N TYR A 17 -2.99 -18.44 -3.79
CA TYR A 17 -1.84 -18.23 -4.69
C TYR A 17 -1.95 -16.98 -5.58
N TYR A 18 -3.16 -16.62 -6.02
CA TYR A 18 -3.37 -15.47 -6.91
C TYR A 18 -3.53 -14.14 -6.16
N ARG A 19 -3.44 -14.16 -4.82
CA ARG A 19 -3.69 -12.99 -3.97
C ARG A 19 -2.63 -12.88 -2.88
N SER A 20 -1.81 -11.84 -2.96
CA SER A 20 -0.89 -11.48 -1.89
C SER A 20 -1.46 -10.32 -1.09
N VAL A 21 -1.46 -10.45 0.23
CA VAL A 21 -1.88 -9.40 1.16
C VAL A 21 -0.67 -8.94 1.94
N TYR A 22 -0.52 -7.63 2.09
CA TYR A 22 0.59 -6.98 2.77
C TYR A 22 0.08 -5.97 3.78
N PHE A 23 0.85 -5.81 4.84
CA PHE A 23 0.69 -4.79 5.86
C PHE A 23 1.92 -3.89 5.84
N ALA A 24 1.71 -2.59 5.95
CA ALA A 24 2.80 -1.62 5.97
C ALA A 24 2.39 -0.38 6.76
N LYS A 25 3.39 0.45 7.04
CA LYS A 25 3.22 1.76 7.66
C LYS A 25 3.49 2.83 6.61
N VAL A 26 2.47 3.60 6.23
CA VAL A 26 2.68 4.76 5.34
C VAL A 26 3.11 5.96 6.17
N VAL A 27 4.16 6.65 5.72
CA VAL A 27 4.60 7.94 6.27
C VAL A 27 4.24 9.04 5.27
N TYR A 28 3.61 10.10 5.75
CA TYR A 28 3.21 11.24 4.94
C TYR A 28 3.31 12.54 5.73
N GLU A 29 3.50 13.63 5.00
CA GLU A 29 3.59 14.97 5.56
C GLU A 29 2.23 15.67 5.52
N TYR A 30 1.82 16.21 6.66
CA TYR A 30 0.63 17.03 6.82
C TYR A 30 0.88 18.18 7.81
N ARG A 31 0.59 19.42 7.41
CA ARG A 31 0.78 20.64 8.22
C ARG A 31 2.16 20.67 8.90
N ASP A 32 3.21 20.45 8.11
CA ASP A 32 4.61 20.47 8.57
C ASP A 32 4.94 19.42 9.64
N SER A 33 4.11 18.38 9.76
CA SER A 33 4.33 17.22 10.63
C SER A 33 4.34 15.93 9.80
N ASN A 34 5.23 15.01 10.18
CA ASN A 34 5.23 13.66 9.64
C ASN A 34 4.27 12.80 10.46
N GLU A 35 3.20 12.36 9.83
CA GLU A 35 2.27 11.40 10.39
C GLU A 35 2.49 10.03 9.77
N SER A 36 2.05 9.00 10.51
CA SER A 36 2.13 7.64 10.03
C SER A 36 0.88 6.85 10.36
N LYS A 37 0.46 5.99 9.44
CA LYS A 37 -0.77 5.19 9.56
C LYS A 37 -0.53 3.78 9.06
N GLN A 38 -1.24 2.82 9.64
CA GLN A 38 -1.24 1.45 9.15
C GLN A 38 -2.08 1.33 7.89
N VAL A 39 -1.50 0.68 6.88
CA VAL A 39 -2.16 0.38 5.62
C VAL A 39 -2.05 -1.11 5.33
N LYS A 40 -3.13 -1.63 4.75
CA LYS A 40 -3.18 -2.96 4.16
C LYS A 40 -3.29 -2.77 2.66
N PHE A 41 -2.45 -3.46 1.89
CA PHE A 41 -2.61 -3.51 0.45
C PHE A 41 -2.66 -4.95 -0.04
N THR A 42 -3.46 -5.17 -1.07
CA THR A 42 -3.65 -6.47 -1.70
C THR A 42 -3.24 -6.36 -3.16
N ILE A 43 -2.47 -7.33 -3.64
CA ILE A 43 -2.14 -7.53 -5.04
C ILE A 43 -2.84 -8.82 -5.49
N GLU A 44 -3.80 -8.68 -6.40
CA GLU A 44 -4.55 -9.78 -6.99
C GLU A 44 -4.17 -9.95 -8.46
N SER A 45 -3.77 -11.15 -8.84
CA SER A 45 -3.52 -11.52 -10.24
C SER A 45 -4.78 -12.10 -10.85
N THR A 46 -5.24 -11.50 -11.94
CA THR A 46 -6.36 -12.02 -12.73
C THR A 46 -5.88 -13.19 -13.60
N PRO A 47 -6.79 -14.06 -14.07
CA PRO A 47 -6.45 -15.13 -15.00
C PRO A 47 -5.81 -14.64 -16.32
N LEU A 48 -6.05 -13.38 -16.68
CA LEU A 48 -5.48 -12.73 -17.87
C LEU A 48 -4.09 -12.12 -17.61
N GLY A 49 -3.55 -12.26 -16.40
CA GLY A 49 -2.25 -11.73 -16.00
C GLY A 49 -2.26 -10.27 -15.55
N GLU A 50 -3.44 -9.65 -15.48
CA GLU A 50 -3.56 -8.28 -14.94
C GLU A 50 -3.35 -8.31 -13.43
N LYS A 51 -2.71 -7.27 -12.89
CA LYS A 51 -2.54 -7.10 -11.44
C LYS A 51 -3.44 -5.99 -10.93
N HIS A 52 -4.31 -6.33 -10.00
CA HIS A 52 -5.17 -5.38 -9.30
C HIS A 52 -4.58 -5.07 -7.92
N VAL A 53 -4.25 -3.80 -7.72
CA VAL A 53 -3.76 -3.30 -6.43
C VAL A 53 -4.86 -2.53 -5.72
N THR A 54 -5.19 -3.00 -4.53
CA THR A 54 -6.16 -2.39 -3.61
C THR A 54 -5.43 -1.92 -2.36
N VAL A 55 -5.68 -0.68 -1.92
CA VAL A 55 -5.05 -0.08 -0.73
C VAL A 55 -6.15 0.33 0.24
N GLU A 56 -6.03 -0.08 1.49
CA GLU A 56 -6.96 0.19 2.58
C GLU A 56 -6.19 0.76 3.77
N PHE A 57 -6.69 1.84 4.37
CA PHE A 57 -6.17 2.32 5.65
C PHE A 57 -6.87 1.57 6.77
N LEU A 58 -6.09 1.04 7.72
CA LEU A 58 -6.62 0.36 8.89
C LEU A 58 -7.03 1.35 9.99
N ASP A 59 -6.38 2.51 10.01
CA ASP A 59 -6.69 3.59 10.92
C ASP A 59 -7.74 4.54 10.34
N SER A 60 -8.58 5.13 11.20
CA SER A 60 -9.51 6.18 10.79
C SER A 60 -8.78 7.42 10.28
N LEU A 61 -9.19 7.91 9.12
CA LEU A 61 -8.66 9.12 8.49
C LEU A 61 -9.71 10.22 8.55
N ASN A 62 -9.38 11.35 9.18
CA ASN A 62 -10.30 12.49 9.32
C ASN A 62 -10.13 13.54 8.19
N TYR A 63 -9.68 13.12 7.01
CA TYR A 63 -9.30 14.04 5.93
C TYR A 63 -9.30 13.36 4.54
N PRO A 64 -9.29 14.15 3.45
CA PRO A 64 -9.24 13.60 2.08
C PRO A 64 -7.91 12.88 1.79
N VAL A 65 -7.98 11.58 1.48
CA VAL A 65 -6.79 10.73 1.25
C VAL A 65 -6.58 10.27 -0.19
N LEU A 66 -7.40 10.73 -1.13
CA LEU A 66 -7.34 10.24 -2.51
C LEU A 66 -5.93 10.37 -3.12
N SER A 67 -5.28 11.53 -2.95
CA SER A 67 -3.92 11.76 -3.45
C SER A 67 -2.89 10.82 -2.81
N LEU A 68 -3.07 10.52 -1.51
CA LEU A 68 -2.19 9.60 -0.78
C LEU A 68 -2.41 8.15 -1.25
N MET A 69 -3.66 7.74 -1.46
CA MET A 69 -3.99 6.41 -2.01
C MET A 69 -3.37 6.20 -3.40
N ILE A 70 -3.45 7.20 -4.28
CA ILE A 70 -2.83 7.13 -5.61
C ILE A 70 -1.31 6.99 -5.50
N ALA A 71 -0.67 7.76 -4.61
CA ALA A 71 0.77 7.70 -4.40
C ALA A 71 1.22 6.33 -3.84
N ILE A 72 0.53 5.81 -2.82
CA ILE A 72 0.80 4.48 -2.27
C ILE A 72 0.62 3.42 -3.34
N LYS A 73 -0.47 3.47 -4.11
CA LYS A 73 -0.74 2.48 -5.16
C LYS A 73 0.36 2.46 -6.23
N LYS A 74 0.85 3.62 -6.66
CA LYS A 74 2.01 3.72 -7.57
C LYS A 74 3.27 3.10 -6.97
N CYS A 75 3.59 3.46 -5.72
CA CYS A 75 4.75 2.91 -5.02
C CYS A 75 4.68 1.38 -4.91
N VAL A 76 3.52 0.82 -4.54
CA VAL A 76 3.31 -0.64 -4.45
C VAL A 76 3.49 -1.32 -5.81
N ILE A 77 2.95 -0.74 -6.90
CA ILE A 77 3.13 -1.27 -8.26
C ILE A 77 4.61 -1.26 -8.64
N ASP A 78 5.33 -0.17 -8.36
CA ASP A 78 6.76 -0.08 -8.66
C ASP A 78 7.58 -1.12 -7.88
N LEU A 79 7.28 -1.33 -6.59
CA LEU A 79 7.93 -2.35 -5.76
C LEU A 79 7.65 -3.77 -6.26
N ASP A 80 6.42 -4.06 -6.69
CA ASP A 80 6.02 -5.35 -7.26
C ASP A 80 6.72 -5.62 -8.60
N ILE A 81 6.79 -4.64 -9.50
CA ILE A 81 7.49 -4.76 -10.79
C ILE A 81 8.98 -5.01 -10.59
N LYS A 82 9.59 -4.37 -9.59
CA LYS A 82 11.02 -4.56 -9.26
C LYS A 82 11.33 -5.84 -8.49
N GLY A 83 10.31 -6.53 -7.95
CA GLY A 83 10.50 -7.68 -7.07
C GLY A 83 11.08 -7.31 -5.70
N GLU A 84 10.84 -6.08 -5.23
CA GLU A 84 11.32 -5.55 -3.94
C GLU A 84 10.35 -5.81 -2.78
N LEU A 85 9.16 -6.36 -3.08
CA LEU A 85 8.24 -6.83 -2.05
C LEU A 85 8.72 -8.15 -1.45
N PRO A 86 8.65 -8.32 -0.11
CA PRO A 86 9.02 -9.56 0.56
C PRO A 86 8.06 -10.73 0.24
#